data_AF-A0A4R1VKE9-F1
#
_entry.id   AF-A0A4R1VKE9-F1
#
_cell.length_a   1.000
_cell.length_b   1.000
_cell.length_c   1.000
_cell.angle_alpha   90.00
_cell.angle_beta   90.00
_cell.angle_gamma   90.00
#
_symmetry.space_group_name_H-M   'P 1'
#
loop_
_entity.id
_entity.type
_entity.pdbx_description
1 polymer ?
#
loop_
_entity_poly.entity_id
_entity_poly.type
_entity_poly.pdbx_seq_one_letter_code
_entity_poly.pdbx_strand_id
1 'polypeptide(L)' 'PRQKQWYTPEGEAEIMAAQCLKARIQPADVAALCLFLASDDGAMCTGHDYFVDAGWR' A
#
# COMPACT_ATOMS: atom_id res chain seq x y z
N PRO A 1 -2.59 -17.98 -1.40
CA PRO A 1 -3.05 -16.57 -1.50
C PRO A 1 -3.16 -16.14 -2.97
N ARG A 2 -4.19 -15.32 -3.30
CA ARG A 2 -4.48 -14.81 -4.66
C ARG A 2 -3.22 -14.35 -5.40
N GLN A 3 -2.36 -13.59 -4.71
CA GLN A 3 -1.15 -12.97 -5.26
C GLN A 3 -0.17 -13.96 -5.93
N LYS A 4 -0.10 -15.22 -5.47
CA LYS A 4 0.78 -16.23 -6.07
C LYS A 4 0.37 -16.65 -7.49
N GLN A 5 -0.83 -16.27 -7.94
CA GLN A 5 -1.32 -16.56 -9.28
C GLN A 5 -0.78 -15.58 -10.33
N TRP A 6 -0.20 -14.44 -9.93
CA TRP A 6 0.22 -13.37 -10.86
C TRP A 6 1.61 -12.79 -10.59
N TYR A 7 2.32 -13.25 -9.56
CA TYR A 7 3.65 -12.73 -9.21
C TYR A 7 4.72 -13.71 -9.67
N THR A 8 5.67 -13.25 -10.48
CA THR A 8 6.96 -13.93 -10.66
C THR A 8 7.95 -13.45 -9.60
N PRO A 9 8.98 -14.25 -9.27
CA PRO A 9 10.05 -13.80 -8.38
C PRO A 9 10.72 -12.50 -8.83
N GLU A 10 10.90 -12.34 -10.15
CA GLU A 10 11.50 -11.15 -10.74
C GLU A 10 10.61 -9.92 -10.54
N GLY A 11 9.30 -10.05 -10.78
CA GLY A 11 8.36 -8.95 -10.55
C GLY A 11 8.25 -8.57 -9.07
N GLU A 12 8.37 -9.52 -8.14
CA GLU A 12 8.44 -9.22 -6.71
C GLU A 12 9.73 -8.46 -6.34
N ALA A 13 10.86 -8.81 -6.96
CA ALA A 13 12.12 -8.11 -6.77
C ALA A 13 12.08 -6.68 -7.32
N GLU A 14 11.48 -6.46 -8.49
CA GLU A 14 11.30 -5.12 -9.07
C GLU A 14 10.46 -4.22 -8.16
N ILE A 15 9.34 -4.74 -7.65
CA ILE A 15 8.47 -4.01 -6.70
C ILE A 15 9.27 -3.65 -5.43
N MET A 16 9.98 -4.62 -4.83
CA MET A 16 10.79 -4.35 -3.63
C MET A 16 11.94 -3.38 -3.89
N ALA A 17 12.54 -3.38 -5.08
CA ALA A 17 13.61 -2.45 -5.45
C ALA A 17 13.08 -1.01 -5.51
N ALA A 18 11.90 -0.81 -6.10
CA ALA A 18 11.28 0.50 -6.27
C ALA A 18 10.74 1.11 -4.98
N GLN A 19 10.29 0.30 -4.02
CA GLN A 19 9.79 0.78 -2.73
C GLN A 19 10.90 1.35 -1.85
N CYS A 20 10.65 2.45 -1.13
CA CYS A 20 11.53 2.90 -0.06
C CYS A 20 11.54 1.92 1.13
N LEU A 21 10.36 1.46 1.56
CA LEU A 21 10.24 0.47 2.64
C LEU A 21 10.31 -0.95 2.06
N LYS A 22 11.31 -1.73 2.49
CA LYS A 22 11.58 -3.10 2.00
C LYS A 22 10.69 -4.15 2.69
N ALA A 23 9.39 -3.88 2.67
CA ALA A 23 8.36 -4.73 3.22
C ALA A 23 7.21 -4.88 2.21
N ARG A 24 6.62 -6.07 2.15
CA ARG A 24 5.50 -6.33 1.25
C ARG A 24 4.22 -5.72 1.82
N ILE A 25 3.60 -4.84 1.04
CA ILE A 25 2.29 -4.27 1.37
C ILE A 25 1.26 -5.39 1.43
N GLN A 26 0.51 -5.42 2.52
CA GLN A 26 -0.57 -6.35 2.80
C GLN A 26 -1.93 -5.66 2.67
N PRO A 27 -3.03 -6.42 2.49
CA PRO A 27 -4.38 -5.86 2.53
C PRO A 27 -4.68 -5.06 3.80
N ALA A 28 -4.05 -5.43 4.92
CA ALA A 28 -4.22 -4.73 6.20
C ALA A 28 -3.66 -3.29 6.17
N ASP A 29 -2.60 -3.01 5.41
CA ASP A 29 -2.03 -1.66 5.32
C ASP A 29 -2.99 -0.70 4.61
N VAL A 30 -3.67 -1.18 3.56
CA VAL A 30 -4.72 -0.41 2.86
C VAL A 30 -5.92 -0.19 3.78
N ALA A 31 -6.36 -1.24 4.48
CA ALA A 31 -7.47 -1.14 5.42
C ALA A 31 -7.17 -0.15 6.55
N ALA A 32 -5.94 -0.10 7.06
CA ALA A 32 -5.53 0.83 8.09
C ALA A 32 -5.66 2.29 7.63
N LEU A 33 -5.21 2.62 6.42
CA LEU A 33 -5.41 3.96 5.85
C LEU A 33 -6.90 4.30 5.71
N CYS A 34 -7.70 3.37 5.18
CA CYS A 34 -9.14 3.58 5.03
C CYS A 34 -9.83 3.84 6.38
N LEU A 35 -9.47 3.08 7.43
CA LEU A 35 -10.00 3.27 8.77
C LEU A 35 -9.60 4.62 9.37
N PHE A 36 -8.35 5.05 9.17
CA PHE A 36 -7.91 6.40 9.57
C PHE A 36 -8.74 7.49 8.88
N LEU A 37 -8.87 7.42 7.55
CA LEU A 37 -9.63 8.41 6.78
C LEU A 37 -11.13 8.45 7.16
N ALA A 38 -11.69 7.31 7.60
CA ALA A 38 -13.07 7.21 8.06
C ALA A 38 -13.28 7.64 9.53
N SER A 39 -12.20 7.85 10.27
CA SER A 39 -12.25 8.25 11.69
C SER A 39 -12.32 9.77 11.85
N ASP A 40 -12.57 10.24 13.07
CA ASP A 40 -12.55 11.66 13.42
C ASP A 40 -11.17 12.29 13.17
N ASP A 41 -10.08 11.52 13.26
CA ASP A 41 -8.72 12.00 12.96
C ASP A 41 -8.52 12.33 11.48
N GLY A 42 -9.35 11.73 10.61
CA GLY A 42 -9.39 11.99 9.18
C GLY A 42 -10.27 13.19 8.77
N ALA A 43 -10.90 13.91 9.71
CA ALA A 43 -11.95 14.89 9.39
C ALA A 43 -11.54 15.99 8.41
N MET A 44 -10.25 16.34 8.34
CA MET A 44 -9.71 17.37 7.43
C MET A 44 -9.06 16.80 6.16
N CYS A 45 -9.21 15.50 5.90
CA CYS A 45 -8.66 14.80 4.74
C CYS A 45 -9.76 14.60 3.67
N THR A 46 -9.82 15.47 2.65
CA THR A 46 -10.84 15.41 1.59
C THR A 46 -10.30 15.86 0.24
N GLY A 47 -10.85 15.34 -0.87
CA GLY A 47 -10.50 15.77 -2.23
C GLY A 47 -9.07 15.43 -2.69
N HIS A 48 -8.44 14.41 -2.09
CA HIS A 48 -7.05 14.02 -2.37
C HIS A 48 -6.89 12.52 -2.57
N ASP A 49 -5.87 12.15 -3.34
CA ASP A 49 -5.39 10.77 -3.47
C ASP A 49 -4.39 10.46 -2.34
N TYR A 50 -4.55 9.31 -1.70
CA TYR A 50 -3.64 8.79 -0.69
C TYR A 50 -3.02 7.47 -1.16
N PHE A 51 -1.70 7.40 -1.21
CA PHE A 51 -0.98 6.22 -1.71
C PHE A 51 -0.52 5.32 -0.56
N VAL A 52 -0.83 4.01 -0.68
CA VAL A 52 -0.27 2.95 0.16
C VAL A 52 0.64 2.10 -0.71
N ASP A 53 1.85 2.62 -0.95
CA ASP A 53 2.79 2.07 -1.93
C ASP A 53 4.21 1.88 -1.38
N ALA A 54 4.38 2.04 -0.06
CA ALA A 54 5.68 1.92 0.61
C ALA A 54 6.77 2.85 0.03
N GLY A 55 6.36 4.01 -0.53
CA GLY A 55 7.25 5.00 -1.11
C GLY A 55 7.82 4.55 -2.45
N TRP A 56 6.98 4.00 -3.32
CA TRP A 56 7.34 3.71 -4.70
C TRP A 56 7.28 4.99 -5.54
N ARG A 57 6.24 5.80 -5.40
CA ARG A 57 6.10 7.05 -6.15
C ARG A 57 7.04 8.16 -5.71
#